data_AF-I9KBB6-F1
#
_entry.id   AF-I9KBB6-F1
#
_cell.length_a   1.000
_cell.length_b   1.000
_cell.length_c   1.000
_cell.angle_alpha   90.00
_cell.angle_beta   90.00
_cell.angle_gamma   90.00
#
_symmetry.space_group_name_H-M   'P 1'
#
loop_
_entity.id
_entity.type
_entity.pdbx_description
1 polymer ?
#
loop_
_entity_poly.entity_id
_entity_poly.type
_entity_poly.pdbx_seq_one_letter_code
_entity_poly.pdbx_strand_id
1 'polypeptide(L)'
;MTGGDAVGDDTAVTGGSAVGGGLERARTAPAGAAPVPAADWFALRPVAARTWLVAEPGHVNCFLVEGDERAVLVDTGLGLADVHAAARSLTRRPILAVNSHGHDDHRGGNWLFRDIAAHPLATPALTAPVPAGRLAAYLAVAREQYAAYERLRADDARFFHLLTEATTPRPLPPSADAWTVPAGPAPAALADGERIDLGGRELTVLHTPGHSPDSLCLLDGRDGLLFAGDTLITGDFWVHMPDAEVDVFAATLRGLASRLAGSVREIYPAHTLRYRVGPDFLRRAADAFEAVAAGEAPGRPGTDLLRRPALRHDFADFSVLRPLDAGTVSPDVPSPSDEPAPSDEPAPPGEPAPPGESSRSDAPSPSDELVRSDVPVPVPVPVPVAVPVPVEVEVGSVGDGVPAALADIDPALGAAFAGYERALMAGDVAAQQEWFSAGADVVRVDGDGPLVGPSALAAYRAARPTPGPRRLRALHMVRSPGQTVVTVSTNERLGPDGRILGLSTQTQVWARTGDGWRVIAACVSPMTDPSPADAPSVDPGAVDPLGVDPPVGGR
;
A
#
# COMPACT_ATOMS: atom_id res chain seq x y z
N MET A 1 48.98 33.72 37.97
CA MET A 1 49.46 32.34 38.11
C MET A 1 48.26 31.47 38.46
N THR A 2 48.17 30.25 37.93
CA THR A 2 47.55 29.03 38.53
C THR A 2 46.39 29.21 39.51
N GLY A 3 45.17 28.69 39.31
CA GLY A 3 44.72 27.53 38.52
C GLY A 3 44.13 26.46 39.47
N GLY A 4 43.12 25.69 39.05
CA GLY A 4 42.57 24.60 39.87
C GLY A 4 41.05 24.42 39.80
N ASP A 5 40.65 23.42 39.02
CA ASP A 5 39.31 22.95 38.71
C ASP A 5 38.45 22.43 39.90
N ALA A 6 37.16 22.20 39.58
CA ALA A 6 36.42 20.94 39.80
C ALA A 6 35.17 20.93 40.71
N VAL A 7 34.02 20.75 40.04
CA VAL A 7 32.91 19.81 40.32
C VAL A 7 32.04 19.99 41.59
N GLY A 8 30.72 20.00 41.36
CA GLY A 8 29.67 19.98 42.38
C GLY A 8 28.27 20.09 41.78
N ASP A 9 27.92 19.16 40.90
CA ASP A 9 26.58 19.05 40.28
C ASP A 9 25.69 18.13 41.12
N ASP A 10 24.50 18.60 41.52
CA ASP A 10 23.30 17.77 41.71
C ASP A 10 22.05 18.65 41.91
N THR A 11 21.36 19.03 40.84
CA THR A 11 19.95 19.50 40.91
C THR A 11 19.07 18.74 39.94
N ALA A 12 18.64 17.55 40.35
CA ALA A 12 17.59 16.79 39.68
C ALA A 12 16.27 17.59 39.63
N VAL A 13 15.94 18.13 38.45
CA VAL A 13 14.63 18.74 38.18
C VAL A 13 13.70 17.67 37.60
N THR A 14 13.00 16.97 38.49
CA THR A 14 11.93 16.02 38.11
C THR A 14 10.68 16.77 37.65
N GLY A 15 10.66 17.19 36.39
CA GLY A 15 9.53 17.84 35.73
C GLY A 15 8.38 16.88 35.35
N GLY A 16 7.86 16.11 36.32
CA GLY A 16 6.74 15.19 36.10
C GLY A 16 5.41 15.93 35.89
N SER A 17 5.01 16.15 34.64
CA SER A 17 3.69 16.70 34.32
C SER A 17 2.61 15.62 34.51
N ALA A 18 1.87 15.70 35.61
CA ALA A 18 0.80 14.77 35.93
C ALA A 18 -0.44 15.03 35.04
N VAL A 19 -0.55 14.31 33.92
CA VAL A 19 -1.76 14.32 33.08
C VAL A 19 -2.83 13.45 33.75
N GLY A 20 -3.85 14.09 34.32
CA GLY A 20 -4.91 13.40 35.05
C GLY A 20 -5.74 12.46 34.19
N GLY A 21 -5.86 11.20 34.62
CA GLY A 21 -6.56 10.10 33.92
C GLY A 21 -8.08 10.22 33.88
N GLY A 22 -8.60 11.26 33.22
CA GLY A 22 -9.99 11.31 32.77
C GLY A 22 -10.15 10.62 31.41
N LEU A 23 -11.24 9.88 31.20
CA LEU A 23 -11.63 9.39 29.88
C LEU A 23 -11.86 10.60 28.94
N GLU A 24 -10.93 10.79 28.01
CA GLU A 24 -10.93 11.88 27.04
C GLU A 24 -12.20 11.85 26.19
N ARG A 25 -12.92 12.97 26.12
CA ARG A 25 -14.08 13.14 25.24
C ARG A 25 -13.68 14.02 24.07
N ALA A 26 -13.93 13.54 22.85
CA ALA A 26 -13.77 14.32 21.63
C ALA A 26 -14.53 15.64 21.72
N ARG A 27 -13.98 16.69 21.11
CA ARG A 27 -14.74 17.93 20.87
C ARG A 27 -15.79 17.68 19.80
N THR A 28 -17.00 18.22 19.98
CA THR A 28 -18.06 18.12 18.97
C THR A 28 -17.71 18.98 17.75
N ALA A 29 -18.01 18.48 16.55
CA ALA A 29 -17.86 19.24 15.31
C ALA A 29 -18.58 20.60 15.36
N PRO A 30 -18.04 21.66 14.72
CA PRO A 30 -18.78 22.89 14.50
C PRO A 30 -20.06 22.59 13.71
N ALA A 31 -21.14 23.31 14.03
CA ALA A 31 -22.46 23.02 13.46
C ALA A 31 -22.50 23.29 11.95
N GLY A 32 -22.80 22.26 11.15
CA GLY A 32 -22.95 22.41 9.69
C GLY A 32 -23.21 21.10 8.93
N ALA A 33 -22.58 20.00 9.34
CA ALA A 33 -22.81 18.67 8.77
C ALA A 33 -22.64 17.59 9.85
N ALA A 34 -23.34 16.46 9.70
CA ALA A 34 -23.01 15.27 10.48
C ALA A 34 -21.67 14.71 9.98
N PRO A 35 -20.70 14.41 10.87
CA PRO A 35 -19.45 13.80 10.45
C PRO A 35 -19.72 12.41 9.86
N VAL A 36 -18.93 12.04 8.86
CA VAL A 36 -18.99 10.69 8.27
C VAL A 36 -18.64 9.68 9.37
N PRO A 37 -19.38 8.58 9.53
CA PRO A 37 -19.02 7.53 10.47
C PRO A 37 -17.61 7.02 10.16
N ALA A 38 -16.78 6.91 11.21
CA ALA A 38 -15.37 6.53 11.06
C ALA A 38 -15.18 5.23 10.25
N ALA A 39 -16.07 4.25 10.42
CA ALA A 39 -16.02 2.96 9.71
C ALA A 39 -16.33 3.07 8.20
N ASP A 40 -17.04 4.12 7.78
CA ASP A 40 -17.42 4.33 6.37
C ASP A 40 -16.30 5.04 5.60
N TRP A 41 -15.42 5.78 6.28
CA TRP A 41 -14.31 6.53 5.67
C TRP A 41 -12.93 5.89 5.90
N PHE A 42 -12.61 5.49 7.13
CA PHE A 42 -11.29 4.92 7.45
C PHE A 42 -11.24 3.42 7.21
N ALA A 43 -10.14 2.95 6.62
CA ALA A 43 -9.80 1.54 6.56
C ALA A 43 -8.78 1.21 7.66
N LEU A 44 -9.19 0.42 8.64
CA LEU A 44 -8.37 0.06 9.80
C LEU A 44 -7.73 -1.32 9.61
N ARG A 45 -6.40 -1.41 9.66
CA ARG A 45 -5.64 -2.68 9.53
C ARG A 45 -4.52 -2.77 10.58
N PRO A 46 -4.33 -3.90 11.27
CA PRO A 46 -3.09 -4.12 12.03
C PRO A 46 -1.91 -4.24 11.06
N VAL A 47 -0.80 -3.58 11.38
CA VAL A 47 0.43 -3.58 10.55
C VAL A 47 1.65 -4.14 11.28
N ALA A 48 1.69 -4.03 12.61
CA ALA A 48 2.65 -4.68 13.50
C ALA A 48 2.02 -4.92 14.88
N ALA A 49 2.79 -5.47 15.83
CA ALA A 49 2.33 -5.67 17.19
C ALA A 49 1.93 -4.32 17.83
N ARG A 50 0.68 -4.21 18.27
CA ARG A 50 0.12 -2.97 18.86
C ARG A 50 0.28 -1.74 17.95
N THR A 51 0.23 -1.95 16.63
CA THR A 51 0.38 -0.89 15.62
C THR A 51 -0.62 -1.11 14.49
N TRP A 52 -1.35 -0.05 14.13
CA TRP A 52 -2.41 -0.10 13.12
C TRP A 52 -2.28 1.03 12.11
N LEU A 53 -2.58 0.72 10.86
CA LEU A 53 -2.92 1.69 9.84
C LEU A 53 -4.34 2.20 10.09
N VAL A 54 -4.51 3.52 10.04
CA VAL A 54 -5.77 4.26 10.04
C VAL A 54 -5.80 5.03 8.71
N ALA A 55 -6.07 4.32 7.60
CA ALA A 55 -5.99 4.90 6.27
C ALA A 55 -7.27 5.67 5.91
N GLU A 56 -7.12 6.83 5.29
CA GLU A 56 -8.05 7.42 4.34
C GLU A 56 -7.61 6.94 2.94
N PRO A 57 -8.14 5.83 2.41
CA PRO A 57 -7.56 5.19 1.24
C PRO A 57 -7.52 6.14 0.03
N GLY A 58 -6.39 6.22 -0.66
CA GLY A 58 -6.18 7.17 -1.76
C GLY A 58 -5.74 8.58 -1.36
N HIS A 59 -5.80 8.91 -0.06
CA HIS A 59 -5.46 10.22 0.49
C HIS A 59 -4.28 10.12 1.46
N VAL A 60 -4.55 9.88 2.76
CA VAL A 60 -3.57 9.96 3.85
C VAL A 60 -3.62 8.68 4.71
N ASN A 61 -2.45 8.17 5.04
CA ASN A 61 -2.22 7.01 5.89
C ASN A 61 -1.79 7.50 7.28
N CYS A 62 -2.72 7.52 8.23
CA CYS A 62 -2.39 7.79 9.63
C CYS A 62 -2.00 6.47 10.32
N PHE A 63 -1.21 6.53 11.40
CA PHE A 63 -0.74 5.32 12.10
C PHE A 63 -0.91 5.40 13.61
N LEU A 64 -1.63 4.43 14.19
CA LEU A 64 -1.79 4.32 15.65
C LEU A 64 -0.75 3.36 16.22
N VAL A 65 -0.01 3.80 17.23
CA VAL A 65 1.03 3.03 17.95
C VAL A 65 0.70 3.00 19.44
N GLU A 66 0.47 1.82 20.03
CA GLU A 66 0.03 1.69 21.43
C GLU A 66 1.13 1.07 22.32
N GLY A 67 1.56 1.80 23.35
CA GLY A 67 2.34 1.27 24.48
C GLY A 67 1.43 0.85 25.65
N ASP A 68 1.98 0.66 26.84
CA ASP A 68 1.27 0.17 28.02
C ASP A 68 0.55 1.26 28.84
N GLU A 69 0.87 2.53 28.61
CA GLU A 69 0.25 3.67 29.30
C GLU A 69 -0.51 4.59 28.35
N ARG A 70 0.04 4.90 27.16
CA ARG A 70 -0.62 5.74 26.14
C ARG A 70 -0.41 5.21 24.72
N ALA A 71 -1.12 5.82 23.76
CA ALA A 71 -0.93 5.63 22.34
C ALA A 71 -0.51 6.95 21.66
N VAL A 72 0.19 6.83 20.53
CA VAL A 72 0.43 7.92 19.58
C VAL A 72 -0.38 7.64 18.32
N LEU A 73 -1.10 8.64 17.82
CA LEU A 73 -1.64 8.64 16.47
C LEU A 73 -0.78 9.58 15.61
N VAL A 74 -0.07 9.04 14.63
CA VAL A 74 0.70 9.81 13.65
C VAL A 74 -0.24 10.34 12.58
N ASP A 75 -0.30 11.66 12.47
CA ASP A 75 -1.22 12.46 11.65
C ASP A 75 -2.72 12.23 11.93
N THR A 76 -3.55 13.16 11.46
CA THR A 76 -5.01 13.13 11.70
C THR A 76 -5.86 13.26 10.43
N GLY A 77 -5.23 13.11 9.27
CA GLY A 77 -5.88 13.04 7.96
C GLY A 77 -6.63 14.31 7.55
N LEU A 78 -7.47 14.21 6.53
CA LEU A 78 -8.24 15.31 5.95
C LEU A 78 -9.28 15.90 6.91
N GLY A 79 -9.75 15.13 7.90
CA GLY A 79 -10.83 15.55 8.80
C GLY A 79 -12.22 15.55 8.14
N LEU A 80 -12.39 14.84 7.02
CA LEU A 80 -13.69 14.54 6.42
C LEU A 80 -14.55 13.63 7.31
N ALA A 81 -13.91 12.84 8.18
CA ALA A 81 -14.53 11.92 9.12
C ALA A 81 -13.85 11.98 10.51
N ASP A 82 -14.49 11.43 11.53
CA ASP A 82 -13.98 11.43 12.91
C ASP A 82 -12.84 10.42 13.10
N VAL A 83 -11.60 10.86 12.87
CA VAL A 83 -10.38 10.05 13.07
C VAL A 83 -10.14 9.71 14.55
N HIS A 84 -10.62 10.52 15.48
CA HIS A 84 -10.51 10.22 16.90
C HIS A 84 -11.41 9.03 17.26
N ALA A 85 -12.65 8.98 16.74
CA ALA A 85 -13.52 7.80 16.86
C ALA A 85 -12.91 6.56 16.18
N ALA A 86 -12.26 6.73 15.02
CA ALA A 86 -11.53 5.66 14.35
C ALA A 86 -10.42 5.07 15.24
N ALA A 87 -9.54 5.92 15.77
CA ALA A 87 -8.45 5.52 16.66
C ALA A 87 -8.95 4.93 18.00
N ARG A 88 -10.00 5.50 18.59
CA ARG A 88 -10.64 5.00 19.82
C ARG A 88 -11.33 3.65 19.67
N SER A 89 -11.65 3.21 18.45
CA SER A 89 -12.12 1.84 18.20
C SER A 89 -11.01 0.79 18.38
N LEU A 90 -9.74 1.21 18.24
CA LEU A 90 -8.55 0.36 18.32
C LEU A 90 -7.89 0.38 19.70
N THR A 91 -7.92 1.51 20.41
CA THR A 91 -7.27 1.68 21.72
C THR A 91 -8.18 2.23 22.82
N ARG A 92 -7.98 1.74 24.05
CA ARG A 92 -8.57 2.31 25.28
C ARG A 92 -7.63 3.27 26.02
N ARG A 93 -6.39 3.42 25.57
CA ARG A 93 -5.36 4.24 26.22
C ARG A 93 -5.53 5.73 25.82
N PRO A 94 -5.04 6.71 26.61
CA PRO A 94 -4.95 8.10 26.18
C PRO A 94 -4.21 8.20 24.83
N ILE A 95 -4.65 9.08 23.94
CA ILE A 95 -4.07 9.23 22.59
C ILE A 95 -3.41 10.61 22.50
N LEU A 96 -2.10 10.62 22.22
CA LEU A 96 -1.39 11.81 21.77
C LEU A 96 -1.44 11.84 20.24
N ALA A 97 -2.05 12.86 19.65
CA ALA A 97 -1.90 13.07 18.21
C ALA A 97 -0.52 13.70 17.95
N VAL A 98 0.25 13.16 17.01
CA VAL A 98 1.55 13.71 16.62
C VAL A 98 1.52 14.01 15.13
N ASN A 99 1.62 15.28 14.76
CA ASN A 99 1.71 15.64 13.34
C ASN A 99 3.15 15.45 12.86
N SER A 100 3.30 14.81 11.70
CA SER A 100 4.57 14.75 10.97
C SER A 100 4.97 16.14 10.48
N HIS A 101 4.00 16.96 10.03
CA HIS A 101 4.19 18.35 9.63
C HIS A 101 2.85 19.11 9.56
N GLY A 102 2.91 20.40 9.21
CA GLY A 102 1.79 21.35 9.27
C GLY A 102 0.90 21.47 8.03
N HIS A 103 1.11 20.69 6.95
CA HIS A 103 0.26 20.74 5.75
C HIS A 103 -1.19 20.30 6.05
N ASP A 104 -2.14 20.82 5.27
CA ASP A 104 -3.57 20.85 5.62
C ASP A 104 -4.21 19.47 5.80
N ASP A 105 -3.72 18.47 5.07
CA ASP A 105 -4.21 17.10 5.00
C ASP A 105 -3.60 16.15 6.05
N HIS A 106 -2.60 16.58 6.81
CA HIS A 106 -2.04 15.79 7.93
C HIS A 106 -2.66 16.13 9.29
N ARG A 107 -3.57 17.12 9.31
CA ARG A 107 -3.99 17.85 10.51
C ARG A 107 -5.49 18.11 10.61
N GLY A 108 -6.28 17.64 9.66
CA GLY A 108 -7.70 17.93 9.53
C GLY A 108 -8.53 17.47 10.73
N GLY A 109 -8.11 16.37 11.38
CA GLY A 109 -8.70 15.87 12.62
C GLY A 109 -8.16 16.47 13.91
N ASN A 110 -7.12 17.33 13.89
CA ASN A 110 -6.43 17.80 15.10
C ASN A 110 -7.38 18.38 16.16
N TRP A 111 -8.34 19.20 15.74
CA TRP A 111 -9.29 19.86 16.65
C TRP A 111 -10.17 18.91 17.48
N LEU A 112 -10.24 17.61 17.14
CA LEU A 112 -10.92 16.57 17.91
C LEU A 112 -10.16 16.17 19.19
N PHE A 113 -8.83 16.28 19.17
CA PHE A 113 -7.94 15.83 20.24
C PHE A 113 -7.69 16.95 21.27
N ARG A 114 -7.43 16.55 22.52
CA ARG A 114 -6.95 17.49 23.54
C ARG A 114 -5.44 17.68 23.46
N ASP A 115 -4.72 16.57 23.39
CA ASP A 115 -3.27 16.52 23.52
C ASP A 115 -2.66 16.25 22.13
N ILE A 116 -1.90 17.23 21.63
CA ILE A 116 -1.21 17.19 20.33
C ILE A 116 0.25 17.54 20.54
N ALA A 117 1.15 16.96 19.75
CA ALA A 117 2.55 17.36 19.67
C ALA A 117 3.03 17.47 18.21
N ALA A 118 3.99 18.36 17.96
CA ALA A 118 4.56 18.60 16.63
C ALA A 118 5.90 19.33 16.74
N HIS A 119 6.63 19.48 15.63
CA HIS A 119 7.78 20.37 15.58
C HIS A 119 7.32 21.83 15.83
N PRO A 120 8.06 22.67 16.58
CA PRO A 120 7.64 24.05 16.90
C PRO A 120 7.24 24.90 15.69
N LEU A 121 7.91 24.71 14.55
CA LEU A 121 7.62 25.44 13.30
C LEU A 121 6.23 25.11 12.70
N ALA A 122 5.62 23.97 13.06
CA ALA A 122 4.26 23.62 12.64
C ALA A 122 3.19 24.48 13.34
N THR A 123 3.49 25.05 14.51
CA THR A 123 2.53 25.71 15.40
C THR A 123 1.64 26.76 14.71
N PRO A 124 2.17 27.69 13.87
CA PRO A 124 1.34 28.70 13.21
C PRO A 124 0.34 28.09 12.23
N ALA A 125 0.70 26.98 11.56
CA ALA A 125 -0.22 26.26 10.71
C ALA A 125 -1.29 25.58 11.58
N LEU A 126 -0.87 24.70 12.50
CA LEU A 126 -1.76 23.85 13.30
C LEU A 126 -2.80 24.63 14.13
N THR A 127 -2.49 25.86 14.54
CA THR A 127 -3.38 26.73 15.34
C THR A 127 -4.24 27.70 14.53
N ALA A 128 -4.11 27.74 13.20
CA ALA A 128 -4.98 28.52 12.31
C ALA A 128 -5.98 27.61 11.56
N PRO A 129 -7.22 28.05 11.27
CA PRO A 129 -8.14 27.29 10.43
C PRO A 129 -7.65 27.23 8.97
N VAL A 130 -7.99 26.16 8.25
CA VAL A 130 -7.66 26.06 6.81
C VAL A 130 -8.66 26.91 6.00
N PRO A 131 -8.20 27.81 5.11
CA PRO A 131 -9.06 28.58 4.22
C PRO A 131 -9.89 27.68 3.29
N ALA A 132 -11.19 27.95 3.19
CA ALA A 132 -12.14 27.18 2.38
C ALA A 132 -11.72 27.03 0.90
N GLY A 133 -11.02 28.01 0.32
CA GLY A 133 -10.50 27.93 -1.04
C GLY A 133 -9.44 26.83 -1.24
N ARG A 134 -8.60 26.54 -0.23
CA ARG A 134 -7.64 25.42 -0.28
C ARG A 134 -8.35 24.07 -0.23
N LEU A 135 -9.34 23.95 0.67
CA LEU A 135 -10.19 22.76 0.78
C LEU A 135 -10.98 22.49 -0.51
N ALA A 136 -11.57 23.52 -1.12
CA ALA A 136 -12.29 23.42 -2.38
C ALA A 136 -11.40 22.97 -3.55
N ALA A 137 -10.16 23.48 -3.64
CA ALA A 137 -9.19 23.04 -4.64
C ALA A 137 -8.82 21.56 -4.47
N TYR A 138 -8.61 21.10 -3.24
CA TYR A 138 -8.37 19.68 -2.94
C TYR A 138 -9.58 18.82 -3.33
N LEU A 139 -10.81 19.23 -3.00
CA LEU A 139 -12.03 18.49 -3.36
C LEU A 139 -12.24 18.36 -4.88
N ALA A 140 -11.90 19.39 -5.65
CA ALA A 140 -11.95 19.32 -7.12
C ALA A 140 -11.04 18.20 -7.65
N VAL A 141 -9.80 18.14 -7.14
CA VAL A 141 -8.82 17.12 -7.53
C VAL A 141 -9.19 15.73 -6.99
N ALA A 142 -9.69 15.62 -5.77
CA ALA A 142 -10.18 14.37 -5.21
C ALA A 142 -11.34 13.77 -6.04
N ARG A 143 -12.22 14.62 -6.60
CA ARG A 143 -13.27 14.19 -7.54
C ARG A 143 -12.70 13.67 -8.86
N GLU A 144 -11.71 14.34 -9.43
CA GLU A 144 -11.00 13.86 -10.63
C GLU A 144 -10.29 12.53 -10.39
N GLN A 145 -9.57 12.42 -9.27
CA GLN A 145 -8.89 11.21 -8.82
C GLN A 145 -9.88 10.06 -8.63
N TYR A 146 -11.02 10.29 -7.98
CA TYR A 146 -12.07 9.28 -7.79
C TYR A 146 -12.67 8.82 -9.12
N ALA A 147 -12.96 9.73 -10.04
CA ALA A 147 -13.48 9.41 -11.37
C ALA A 147 -12.47 8.63 -12.23
N ALA A 148 -11.16 8.88 -12.06
CA ALA A 148 -10.11 8.05 -12.65
C ALA A 148 -10.00 6.68 -11.98
N TYR A 149 -10.13 6.64 -10.65
CA TYR A 149 -10.05 5.44 -9.86
C TYR A 149 -11.19 4.45 -10.15
N GLU A 150 -12.43 4.89 -10.41
CA GLU A 150 -13.52 3.98 -10.78
C GLU A 150 -13.21 3.17 -12.06
N ARG A 151 -12.44 3.74 -13.01
CA ARG A 151 -11.96 3.00 -14.18
C ARG A 151 -10.93 1.94 -13.77
N LEU A 152 -9.93 2.33 -12.98
CA LEU A 152 -8.94 1.40 -12.41
C LEU A 152 -9.60 0.28 -11.60
N ARG A 153 -10.64 0.59 -10.80
CA ARG A 153 -11.39 -0.37 -9.99
C ARG A 153 -12.13 -1.39 -10.86
N ALA A 154 -12.76 -0.94 -11.95
CA ALA A 154 -13.44 -1.83 -12.89
C ALA A 154 -12.46 -2.78 -13.59
N ASP A 155 -11.28 -2.29 -13.98
CA ASP A 155 -10.23 -3.12 -14.58
C ASP A 155 -9.57 -4.05 -13.56
N ASP A 156 -9.28 -3.59 -12.34
CA ASP A 156 -8.71 -4.40 -11.26
C ASP A 156 -9.64 -5.54 -10.85
N ALA A 157 -10.93 -5.25 -10.64
CA ALA A 157 -11.95 -6.26 -10.34
C ALA A 157 -12.17 -7.28 -11.47
N ARG A 158 -11.71 -6.98 -12.69
CA ARG A 158 -11.82 -7.84 -13.87
C ARG A 158 -10.52 -8.61 -14.17
N PHE A 159 -9.36 -8.05 -13.85
CA PHE A 159 -8.07 -8.55 -14.34
C PHE A 159 -6.99 -8.74 -13.26
N PHE A 160 -6.86 -7.81 -12.31
CA PHE A 160 -5.63 -7.67 -11.53
C PHE A 160 -5.78 -8.02 -10.04
N HIS A 161 -6.94 -7.75 -9.43
CA HIS A 161 -7.27 -8.03 -8.03
C HIS A 161 -6.20 -7.55 -7.01
N LEU A 162 -5.60 -6.40 -7.27
CA LEU A 162 -4.53 -5.78 -6.46
C LEU A 162 -5.11 -4.90 -5.34
N LEU A 163 -6.35 -4.44 -5.49
CA LEU A 163 -6.98 -3.51 -4.56
C LEU A 163 -7.48 -4.25 -3.31
N THR A 164 -7.19 -3.67 -2.15
CA THR A 164 -7.63 -4.13 -0.84
C THR A 164 -8.50 -3.07 -0.18
N GLU A 165 -9.19 -3.40 0.90
CA GLU A 165 -9.99 -2.41 1.66
C GLU A 165 -9.16 -1.19 2.13
N ALA A 166 -7.87 -1.39 2.45
CA ALA A 166 -6.95 -0.31 2.83
C ALA A 166 -6.39 0.49 1.66
N THR A 167 -6.50 -0.05 0.44
CA THR A 167 -5.97 0.58 -0.79
C THR A 167 -7.07 0.91 -1.80
N THR A 168 -8.34 0.84 -1.38
CA THR A 168 -9.51 1.20 -2.18
C THR A 168 -10.04 2.56 -1.77
N PRO A 169 -9.72 3.65 -2.51
CA PRO A 169 -10.35 4.95 -2.37
C PRO A 169 -11.85 4.87 -2.16
N ARG A 170 -12.31 5.56 -1.12
CA ARG A 170 -13.72 5.58 -0.73
C ARG A 170 -14.43 6.75 -1.41
N PRO A 171 -15.73 6.62 -1.74
CA PRO A 171 -16.49 7.73 -2.29
C PRO A 171 -16.41 8.92 -1.35
N LEU A 172 -16.18 10.12 -1.89
CA LEU A 172 -16.30 11.35 -1.11
C LEU A 172 -17.69 11.40 -0.47
N PRO A 173 -17.80 11.77 0.81
CA PRO A 173 -19.08 11.78 1.50
C PRO A 173 -20.02 12.85 0.93
N PRO A 174 -21.36 12.68 1.03
CA PRO A 174 -22.32 13.71 0.62
C PRO A 174 -22.13 15.07 1.33
N SER A 175 -21.47 15.07 2.50
CA SER A 175 -21.12 16.26 3.27
C SER A 175 -19.78 16.91 2.87
N ALA A 176 -19.06 16.39 1.87
CA ALA A 176 -17.74 16.90 1.47
C ALA A 176 -17.76 18.38 1.07
N ASP A 177 -18.82 18.89 0.43
CA ASP A 177 -18.95 20.31 0.08
C ASP A 177 -19.09 21.24 1.30
N ALA A 178 -19.35 20.69 2.49
CA ALA A 178 -19.35 21.40 3.77
C ALA A 178 -18.08 21.11 4.61
N TRP A 179 -17.04 20.52 4.01
CA TRP A 179 -15.77 20.23 4.68
C TRP A 179 -15.10 21.50 5.21
N THR A 180 -14.73 21.47 6.49
CA THR A 180 -13.98 22.53 7.15
C THR A 180 -12.91 21.90 8.03
N VAL A 181 -11.76 22.57 8.15
CA VAL A 181 -10.70 22.22 9.10
C VAL A 181 -10.52 23.40 10.07
N PRO A 182 -11.12 23.32 11.27
CA PRO A 182 -10.92 24.30 12.34
C PRO A 182 -9.47 24.42 12.83
N ALA A 183 -9.20 25.48 13.59
CA ALA A 183 -7.97 25.59 14.37
C ALA A 183 -7.86 24.43 15.39
N GLY A 184 -6.69 23.79 15.45
CA GLY A 184 -6.37 22.82 16.49
C GLY A 184 -5.99 23.49 17.83
N PRO A 185 -5.87 22.73 18.92
CA PRO A 185 -5.18 23.19 20.12
C PRO A 185 -3.70 23.48 19.81
N ALA A 186 -3.05 24.26 20.68
CA ALA A 186 -1.60 24.47 20.58
C ALA A 186 -0.85 23.15 20.83
N PRO A 187 0.07 22.74 19.94
CA PRO A 187 0.84 21.52 20.10
C PRO A 187 1.89 21.67 21.21
N ALA A 188 2.20 20.59 21.91
CA ALA A 188 3.47 20.44 22.61
C ALA A 188 4.62 20.41 21.58
N ALA A 189 5.72 21.08 21.91
CA ALA A 189 6.93 21.07 21.09
C ALA A 189 7.61 19.71 21.14
N LEU A 190 8.06 19.20 19.98
CA LEU A 190 8.96 18.06 19.86
C LEU A 190 10.29 18.49 19.23
N ALA A 191 11.41 18.08 19.83
CA ALA A 191 12.77 18.31 19.31
C ALA A 191 13.38 17.04 18.66
N ASP A 192 14.43 17.20 17.84
CA ASP A 192 15.19 16.05 17.32
C ASP A 192 15.78 15.21 18.45
N GLY A 193 15.65 13.89 18.34
CA GLY A 193 16.12 12.95 19.36
C GLY A 193 15.28 12.89 20.64
N GLU A 194 14.22 13.70 20.75
CA GLU A 194 13.25 13.59 21.85
C GLU A 194 12.54 12.24 21.82
N ARG A 195 12.13 11.74 22.99
CA ARG A 195 11.58 10.39 23.12
C ARG A 195 10.20 10.41 23.76
N ILE A 196 9.22 9.90 23.03
CA ILE A 196 7.83 9.80 23.43
C ILE A 196 7.62 8.43 24.08
N ASP A 197 7.78 8.35 25.39
CA ASP A 197 7.50 7.13 26.17
C ASP A 197 6.00 6.80 26.12
N LEU A 198 5.63 5.59 25.72
CA LEU A 198 4.26 5.10 25.64
C LEU A 198 3.92 4.13 26.78
N GLY A 199 4.85 3.87 27.69
CA GLY A 199 4.88 2.77 28.64
C GLY A 199 5.37 1.49 27.95
N GLY A 200 6.55 0.98 28.31
CA GLY A 200 7.10 -0.27 27.75
C GLY A 200 7.43 -0.27 26.24
N ARG A 201 7.22 0.87 25.58
CA ARG A 201 7.48 1.16 24.16
C ARG A 201 7.77 2.65 24.05
N GLU A 202 8.72 3.05 23.22
CA GLU A 202 9.18 4.44 23.12
C GLU A 202 9.34 4.79 21.63
N LEU A 203 8.91 6.00 21.23
CA LEU A 203 9.13 6.52 19.87
C LEU A 203 10.16 7.65 19.93
N THR A 204 11.22 7.56 19.12
CA THR A 204 12.21 8.63 18.98
C THR A 204 11.79 9.57 17.85
N VAL A 205 11.72 10.87 18.14
CA VAL A 205 11.49 11.93 17.16
C VAL A 205 12.75 12.14 16.34
N LEU A 206 12.61 12.23 15.02
CA LEU A 206 13.66 12.60 14.09
C LEU A 206 13.22 13.87 13.35
N HIS A 207 13.97 14.97 13.44
CA HIS A 207 13.71 16.15 12.61
C HIS A 207 14.22 15.92 11.20
N THR A 208 13.34 16.07 10.21
CA THR A 208 13.59 15.66 8.83
C THR A 208 13.17 16.74 7.84
N PRO A 209 13.76 17.95 7.92
CA PRO A 209 13.42 19.06 7.05
C PRO A 209 13.74 18.74 5.58
N GLY A 210 12.90 19.20 4.67
CA GLY A 210 13.12 19.03 3.23
C GLY A 210 11.85 19.10 2.41
N HIS A 211 10.85 18.28 2.74
CA HIS A 211 9.48 18.41 2.23
C HIS A 211 8.83 19.68 2.79
N SER A 212 8.97 19.90 4.09
CA SER A 212 8.69 21.15 4.78
C SER A 212 9.76 21.41 5.86
N PRO A 213 9.89 22.62 6.42
CA PRO A 213 10.90 22.92 7.45
C PRO A 213 10.56 22.29 8.81
N ASP A 214 9.30 21.94 9.02
CA ASP A 214 8.73 21.37 10.25
C ASP A 214 8.55 19.84 10.21
N SER A 215 8.92 19.19 9.09
CA SER A 215 8.81 17.75 8.89
C SER A 215 9.54 16.91 9.95
N LEU A 216 8.85 15.90 10.48
CA LEU A 216 9.32 14.90 11.44
C LEU A 216 9.07 13.48 10.94
N CYS A 217 9.98 12.57 11.28
CA CYS A 217 9.69 11.13 11.34
C CYS A 217 9.62 10.66 12.80
N LEU A 218 8.85 9.59 13.07
CA LEU A 218 8.88 8.87 14.34
C LEU A 218 9.47 7.47 14.14
N LEU A 219 10.49 7.14 14.95
CA LEU A 219 11.16 5.84 14.92
C LEU A 219 10.78 5.02 16.16
N ASP A 220 10.17 3.85 15.93
CA ASP A 220 10.17 2.75 16.90
C ASP A 220 11.48 1.96 16.75
N GLY A 221 12.46 2.26 17.61
CA GLY A 221 13.77 1.60 17.61
C GLY A 221 13.74 0.15 18.11
N ARG A 222 12.64 -0.31 18.74
CA ARG A 222 12.49 -1.67 19.25
C ARG A 222 12.02 -2.62 18.15
N ASP A 223 10.98 -2.24 17.41
CA ASP A 223 10.38 -3.07 16.37
C ASP A 223 10.91 -2.76 14.95
N GLY A 224 11.76 -1.72 14.83
CA GLY A 224 12.40 -1.26 13.61
C GLY A 224 11.43 -0.55 12.66
N LEU A 225 10.47 0.22 13.18
CA LEU A 225 9.40 0.83 12.39
C LEU A 225 9.65 2.34 12.24
N LEU A 226 9.66 2.86 11.01
CA LEU A 226 9.78 4.28 10.74
C LEU A 226 8.46 4.82 10.18
N PHE A 227 7.77 5.68 10.93
CA PHE A 227 6.62 6.45 10.45
C PHE A 227 7.16 7.75 9.85
N ALA A 228 7.09 7.88 8.53
CA ALA A 228 7.93 8.82 7.80
C ALA A 228 7.25 10.16 7.44
N GLY A 229 5.94 10.26 7.63
CA GLY A 229 5.16 11.36 7.06
C GLY A 229 5.40 11.45 5.56
N ASP A 230 5.72 12.66 5.10
CA ASP A 230 6.08 12.98 3.73
C ASP A 230 7.59 12.98 3.45
N THR A 231 8.41 12.68 4.47
CA THR A 231 9.85 12.48 4.30
C THR A 231 10.15 11.29 3.37
N LEU A 232 9.26 10.28 3.31
CA LEU A 232 9.37 9.13 2.41
C LEU A 232 8.01 8.71 1.88
N ILE A 233 7.73 8.97 0.60
CA ILE A 233 6.48 8.59 -0.09
C ILE A 233 6.74 7.85 -1.40
N THR A 234 5.79 7.02 -1.81
CA THR A 234 5.87 6.17 -3.03
C THR A 234 5.06 6.76 -4.17
N GLY A 235 5.31 8.05 -4.43
CA GLY A 235 4.60 8.88 -5.39
C GLY A 235 5.41 10.12 -5.73
N ASP A 236 4.75 11.26 -5.89
CA ASP A 236 5.43 12.51 -6.26
C ASP A 236 5.89 13.29 -5.03
N PHE A 237 7.20 13.35 -4.78
CA PHE A 237 7.79 14.27 -3.81
C PHE A 237 7.69 15.71 -4.32
N TRP A 238 6.96 16.55 -3.59
CA TRP A 238 6.71 17.95 -3.97
C TRP A 238 7.78 18.90 -3.44
N VAL A 239 8.91 18.96 -4.15
CA VAL A 239 10.06 19.83 -3.84
C VAL A 239 10.05 21.11 -4.69
N HIS A 240 8.93 21.38 -5.38
CA HIS A 240 8.65 22.60 -6.13
C HIS A 240 7.83 23.62 -5.34
N MET A 241 7.49 23.29 -4.08
CA MET A 241 6.72 24.14 -3.18
C MET A 241 7.62 25.19 -2.49
N PRO A 242 7.10 26.39 -2.13
CA PRO A 242 7.93 27.47 -1.57
C PRO A 242 8.56 27.17 -0.20
N ASP A 243 8.09 26.14 0.49
CA ASP A 243 8.54 25.66 1.80
C ASP A 243 9.43 24.41 1.73
N ALA A 244 9.73 23.92 0.51
CA ALA A 244 10.60 22.77 0.27
C ALA A 244 11.96 23.18 -0.29
N GLU A 245 13.04 22.50 0.15
CA GLU A 245 14.41 22.77 -0.31
C GLU A 245 15.12 21.46 -0.69
N VAL A 246 15.47 21.30 -1.97
CA VAL A 246 16.01 20.03 -2.51
C VAL A 246 17.35 19.61 -1.89
N ASP A 247 18.25 20.56 -1.65
CA ASP A 247 19.57 20.28 -1.07
C ASP A 247 19.46 19.90 0.42
N VAL A 248 18.54 20.55 1.14
CA VAL A 248 18.21 20.21 2.53
C VAL A 248 17.58 18.82 2.60
N PHE A 249 16.63 18.51 1.71
CA PHE A 249 15.97 17.20 1.66
C PHE A 249 16.97 16.08 1.31
N ALA A 250 17.86 16.30 0.34
CA ALA A 250 18.94 15.35 0.02
C ALA A 250 19.88 15.13 1.22
N ALA A 251 20.29 16.20 1.92
CA ALA A 251 21.11 16.09 3.12
C ALA A 251 20.40 15.34 4.26
N THR A 252 19.11 15.59 4.47
CA THR A 252 18.25 14.89 5.43
C THR A 252 18.16 13.39 5.11
N LEU A 253 17.83 13.01 3.87
CA LEU A 253 17.68 11.62 3.47
C LEU A 253 19.01 10.85 3.58
N ARG A 254 20.12 11.45 3.15
CA ARG A 254 21.48 10.89 3.35
C ARG A 254 21.81 10.72 4.83
N GLY A 255 21.46 11.70 5.66
CA GLY A 255 21.65 11.65 7.11
C GLY A 255 20.86 10.52 7.78
N LEU A 256 19.59 10.36 7.41
CA LEU A 256 18.72 9.27 7.86
C LEU A 256 19.23 7.91 7.39
N ALA A 257 19.57 7.77 6.10
CA ALA A 257 20.08 6.51 5.53
C ALA A 257 21.35 6.04 6.24
N SER A 258 22.22 6.96 6.64
CA SER A 258 23.40 6.69 7.46
C SER A 258 23.05 6.33 8.91
N ARG A 259 22.25 7.18 9.59
CA ARG A 259 21.86 7.02 11.01
C ARG A 259 21.04 5.75 11.27
N LEU A 260 20.25 5.30 10.30
CA LEU A 260 19.27 4.22 10.44
C LEU A 260 19.67 2.92 9.72
N ALA A 261 20.88 2.85 9.14
CA ALA A 261 21.39 1.68 8.44
C ALA A 261 21.32 0.42 9.33
N GLY A 262 20.60 -0.61 8.86
CA GLY A 262 20.41 -1.88 9.58
C GLY A 262 19.47 -1.81 10.80
N SER A 263 18.99 -0.63 11.20
CA SER A 263 18.11 -0.41 12.36
C SER A 263 16.62 -0.35 11.99
N VAL A 264 16.30 0.04 10.76
CA VAL A 264 14.92 0.03 10.23
C VAL A 264 14.64 -1.30 9.53
N ARG A 265 13.48 -1.87 9.83
CA ARG A 265 12.91 -3.08 9.25
C ARG A 265 11.77 -2.78 8.28
N GLU A 266 10.99 -1.74 8.54
CA GLU A 266 9.82 -1.36 7.75
C GLU A 266 9.60 0.16 7.84
N ILE A 267 9.18 0.77 6.73
CA ILE A 267 8.89 2.20 6.62
C ILE A 267 7.40 2.35 6.26
N TYR A 268 6.74 3.32 6.89
CA TYR A 268 5.33 3.66 6.75
C TYR A 268 5.16 5.09 6.21
N PRO A 269 5.02 5.25 4.88
CA PRO A 269 4.66 6.52 4.21
C PRO A 269 3.28 7.05 4.60
N ALA A 270 3.11 8.38 4.62
CA ALA A 270 1.80 8.99 4.81
C ALA A 270 0.94 9.01 3.53
N HIS A 271 1.52 9.02 2.32
CA HIS A 271 0.72 9.11 1.08
C HIS A 271 0.75 7.88 0.18
N THR A 272 -0.18 7.91 -0.79
CA THR A 272 -0.43 6.91 -1.84
C THR A 272 -1.04 5.61 -1.34
N LEU A 273 -1.36 4.71 -2.29
CA LEU A 273 -1.92 3.38 -1.99
C LEU A 273 -0.88 2.41 -1.40
N ARG A 274 0.41 2.73 -1.42
CA ARG A 274 1.47 1.86 -0.87
C ARG A 274 1.95 2.40 0.47
N TYR A 275 1.14 2.18 1.50
CA TYR A 275 1.37 2.58 2.90
C TYR A 275 2.52 1.86 3.61
N ARG A 276 3.32 1.04 2.92
CA ARG A 276 4.41 0.23 3.48
C ARG A 276 5.52 0.01 2.45
N VAL A 277 6.77 0.21 2.86
CA VAL A 277 7.97 -0.17 2.09
C VAL A 277 9.09 -0.73 2.96
N GLY A 278 9.89 -1.63 2.39
CA GLY A 278 11.08 -2.17 3.01
C GLY A 278 12.21 -1.14 3.18
N PRO A 279 13.22 -1.44 4.02
CA PRO A 279 14.19 -0.44 4.51
C PRO A 279 15.13 0.10 3.41
N ASP A 280 15.37 -0.66 2.35
CA ASP A 280 16.13 -0.21 1.18
C ASP A 280 15.51 1.01 0.47
N PHE A 281 14.23 1.31 0.72
CA PHE A 281 13.57 2.47 0.15
C PHE A 281 14.22 3.78 0.58
N LEU A 282 14.59 3.92 1.87
CA LEU A 282 15.25 5.11 2.40
C LEU A 282 16.58 5.40 1.67
N ARG A 283 17.36 4.37 1.40
CA ARG A 283 18.62 4.50 0.63
C ARG A 283 18.36 4.88 -0.82
N ARG A 284 17.39 4.23 -1.51
CA ARG A 284 17.01 4.62 -2.88
C ARG A 284 16.51 6.06 -2.96
N ALA A 285 15.78 6.54 -1.96
CA ALA A 285 15.35 7.93 -1.86
C ALA A 285 16.53 8.88 -1.67
N ALA A 286 17.48 8.57 -0.78
CA ALA A 286 18.70 9.36 -0.60
C ALA A 286 19.53 9.44 -1.90
N ASP A 287 19.85 8.30 -2.52
CA ASP A 287 20.60 8.22 -3.78
C ASP A 287 19.93 9.04 -4.90
N ALA A 288 18.60 8.96 -5.00
CA ALA A 288 17.81 9.70 -5.97
C ALA A 288 17.83 11.22 -5.73
N PHE A 289 17.65 11.65 -4.47
CA PHE A 289 17.69 13.07 -4.12
C PHE A 289 19.09 13.67 -4.29
N GLU A 290 20.16 12.92 -4.01
CA GLU A 290 21.54 13.33 -4.30
C GLU A 290 21.76 13.51 -5.80
N ALA A 291 21.36 12.56 -6.64
CA ALA A 291 21.46 12.67 -8.10
C ALA A 291 20.59 13.82 -8.67
N VAL A 292 19.43 14.08 -8.07
CA VAL A 292 18.57 15.22 -8.42
C VAL A 292 19.25 16.53 -8.03
N ALA A 293 19.73 16.68 -6.79
CA ALA A 293 20.44 17.87 -6.31
C ALA A 293 21.71 18.18 -7.12
N ALA A 294 22.50 17.16 -7.46
CA ALA A 294 23.71 17.28 -8.30
C ALA A 294 23.41 17.60 -9.78
N GLY A 295 22.15 17.54 -10.23
CA GLY A 295 21.78 17.74 -11.64
C GLY A 295 22.11 16.55 -12.55
N GLU A 296 22.38 15.38 -11.97
CA GLU A 296 22.74 14.14 -12.68
C GLU A 296 21.50 13.33 -13.10
N ALA A 297 20.38 13.49 -12.38
CA ALA A 297 19.13 12.83 -12.72
C ALA A 297 18.42 13.55 -13.89
N PRO A 298 18.01 12.83 -14.97
CA PRO A 298 17.29 13.42 -16.08
C PRO A 298 15.93 13.97 -15.62
N GLY A 299 15.58 15.17 -16.08
CA GLY A 299 14.30 15.82 -15.78
C GLY A 299 13.49 16.09 -17.05
N ARG A 300 12.17 16.07 -16.95
CA ARG A 300 11.24 16.46 -18.01
C ARG A 300 10.16 17.42 -17.48
N PRO A 301 9.66 18.39 -18.27
CA PRO A 301 8.50 19.16 -17.88
C PRO A 301 7.30 18.25 -17.59
N GLY A 302 6.52 18.61 -16.57
CA GLY A 302 5.29 17.95 -16.20
C GLY A 302 4.49 18.81 -15.22
N THR A 303 3.53 18.19 -14.55
CA THR A 303 2.79 18.82 -13.45
C THR A 303 2.69 17.90 -12.25
N ASP A 304 2.36 18.48 -11.11
CA ASP A 304 1.84 17.73 -9.97
C ASP A 304 0.34 17.40 -10.14
N LEU A 305 -0.23 16.80 -9.09
CA LEU A 305 -1.65 16.44 -9.01
C LEU A 305 -2.60 17.65 -9.09
N LEU A 306 -2.16 18.83 -8.64
CA LEU A 306 -2.93 20.09 -8.71
C LEU A 306 -2.70 20.83 -10.04
N ARG A 307 -2.08 20.16 -11.03
CA ARG A 307 -1.72 20.69 -12.35
C ARG A 307 -0.75 21.88 -12.32
N ARG A 308 -0.01 22.07 -11.21
CA ARG A 308 1.04 23.11 -11.13
C ARG A 308 2.27 22.64 -11.90
N PRO A 309 2.89 23.47 -12.77
CA PRO A 309 4.07 23.09 -13.52
C PRO A 309 5.27 22.74 -12.64
N ALA A 310 5.97 21.66 -12.98
CA ALA A 310 7.20 21.23 -12.31
C ALA A 310 8.16 20.54 -13.28
N LEU A 311 9.45 20.54 -12.97
CA LEU A 311 10.44 19.66 -13.59
C LEU A 311 10.45 18.34 -12.84
N ARG A 312 10.05 17.27 -13.53
CA ARG A 312 9.82 15.93 -12.99
C ARG A 312 11.01 15.01 -13.27
N HIS A 313 11.54 14.40 -12.21
CA HIS A 313 12.55 13.35 -12.25
C HIS A 313 11.90 12.02 -11.85
N ASP A 314 11.82 11.05 -12.77
CA ASP A 314 11.13 9.77 -12.54
C ASP A 314 12.10 8.69 -12.03
N PHE A 315 11.71 7.99 -10.97
CA PHE A 315 12.41 6.82 -10.41
C PHE A 315 11.47 5.61 -10.37
N ALA A 316 11.97 4.44 -9.96
CA ALA A 316 11.23 3.18 -10.04
C ALA A 316 9.95 3.11 -9.17
N ASP A 317 9.95 3.79 -8.02
CA ASP A 317 8.87 3.73 -7.01
C ASP A 317 8.24 5.10 -6.68
N PHE A 318 8.79 6.19 -7.21
CA PHE A 318 8.45 7.57 -6.88
C PHE A 318 8.97 8.54 -7.95
N SER A 319 8.67 9.82 -7.82
CA SER A 319 9.25 10.88 -8.64
C SER A 319 9.56 12.10 -7.80
N VAL A 320 10.56 12.89 -8.19
CA VAL A 320 10.89 14.16 -7.51
C VAL A 320 10.47 15.31 -8.43
N LEU A 321 9.60 16.18 -7.92
CA LEU A 321 9.14 17.39 -8.59
C LEU A 321 9.91 18.58 -8.02
N ARG A 322 10.59 19.35 -8.87
CA ARG A 322 11.29 20.60 -8.50
C ARG A 322 10.78 21.76 -9.36
N PRO A 323 11.07 23.03 -9.02
CA PRO A 323 10.66 24.16 -9.83
C PRO A 323 11.19 24.04 -11.27
N LEU A 324 10.44 24.54 -12.25
CA LEU A 324 10.96 24.71 -13.62
C LEU A 324 11.91 25.90 -13.63
N ASP A 325 13.14 25.68 -14.13
CA ASP A 325 14.04 26.79 -14.41
C ASP A 325 13.42 27.72 -15.48
N ALA A 326 13.49 29.03 -15.23
CA ALA A 326 12.82 30.07 -16.01
C ALA A 326 13.25 30.19 -17.50
N GLY A 327 14.15 29.31 -17.97
CA GLY A 327 14.59 29.21 -19.37
C GLY A 327 14.22 27.90 -20.08
N THR A 328 13.45 26.99 -19.46
CA THR A 328 13.19 25.63 -20.00
C THR A 328 11.83 25.45 -20.70
N VAL A 329 10.99 26.48 -20.75
CA VAL A 329 9.65 26.41 -21.37
C VAL A 329 9.73 26.74 -22.86
N SER A 330 9.46 25.75 -23.71
CA SER A 330 9.11 25.99 -25.12
C SER A 330 7.67 26.55 -25.18
N PRO A 331 7.36 27.56 -26.02
CA PRO A 331 6.21 28.45 -25.81
C PRO A 331 4.80 27.87 -26.06
N ASP A 332 4.67 26.58 -26.37
CA ASP A 332 3.41 25.96 -26.81
C ASP A 332 2.60 25.27 -25.69
N VAL A 333 2.67 25.77 -24.46
CA VAL A 333 1.76 25.38 -23.36
C VAL A 333 0.98 26.61 -22.90
N PRO A 334 -0.36 26.66 -23.07
CA PRO A 334 -1.14 27.81 -22.64
C PRO A 334 -1.22 27.88 -21.11
N SER A 335 -0.86 29.03 -20.55
CA SER A 335 -0.98 29.30 -19.12
C SER A 335 -2.46 29.40 -18.69
N PRO A 336 -2.85 28.86 -17.52
CA PRO A 336 -4.21 28.95 -17.00
C PRO A 336 -4.54 30.33 -16.38
N SER A 337 -3.88 31.41 -16.83
CA SER A 337 -3.98 32.77 -16.28
C SER A 337 -4.60 33.79 -17.24
N ASP A 338 -4.95 33.41 -18.46
CA ASP A 338 -5.55 34.28 -19.48
C ASP A 338 -7.05 33.99 -19.69
N GLU A 339 -7.83 33.99 -18.61
CA GLU A 339 -9.25 34.39 -18.71
C GLU A 339 -9.39 35.84 -18.25
N PRO A 340 -9.94 36.76 -19.08
CA PRO A 340 -10.22 38.12 -18.64
C PRO A 340 -11.37 38.10 -17.61
N ALA A 341 -11.23 38.91 -16.56
CA ALA A 341 -12.25 39.06 -15.53
C ALA A 341 -13.63 39.45 -16.15
N PRO A 342 -14.75 38.94 -15.61
CA PRO A 342 -16.08 39.29 -16.13
C PRO A 342 -16.34 40.78 -15.96
N SER A 343 -16.49 41.49 -17.08
CA SER A 343 -16.91 42.88 -17.12
C SER A 343 -18.41 43.02 -16.89
N ASP A 344 -18.80 43.88 -15.95
CA ASP A 344 -20.20 44.27 -15.74
C ASP A 344 -20.78 44.91 -17.02
N GLU A 345 -21.81 44.28 -17.61
CA GLU A 345 -22.77 44.97 -18.49
C GLU A 345 -24.21 44.44 -18.28
N PRO A 346 -25.24 45.26 -18.55
CA PRO A 346 -26.56 45.10 -17.93
C PRO A 346 -27.50 44.12 -18.66
N ALA A 347 -28.55 43.72 -17.93
CA ALA A 347 -29.54 42.75 -18.39
C ALA A 347 -30.23 43.14 -19.72
N PRO A 348 -30.45 42.18 -20.65
CA PRO A 348 -31.12 42.45 -21.93
C PRO A 348 -32.64 42.62 -21.77
N PRO A 349 -33.29 43.46 -22.59
CA PRO A 349 -34.75 43.55 -22.67
C PRO A 349 -35.34 42.37 -23.46
N GLY A 350 -36.62 42.08 -23.23
CA GLY A 350 -37.30 40.89 -23.74
C GLY A 350 -37.55 40.84 -25.26
N GLU A 351 -37.76 39.62 -25.75
CA GLU A 351 -38.09 39.30 -27.15
C GLU A 351 -39.40 39.95 -27.63
N PRO A 352 -39.47 40.21 -28.95
CA PRO A 352 -40.65 39.82 -29.73
C PRO A 352 -40.33 38.86 -30.90
N ALA A 353 -41.38 38.16 -31.35
CA ALA A 353 -41.36 37.02 -32.28
C ALA A 353 -40.94 37.33 -33.74
N PRO A 354 -40.61 36.31 -34.58
CA PRO A 354 -39.88 36.46 -35.84
C PRO A 354 -40.78 36.68 -37.08
N PRO A 355 -40.18 37.10 -38.21
CA PRO A 355 -40.38 36.35 -39.47
C PRO A 355 -39.20 36.41 -40.47
N GLY A 356 -39.23 35.54 -41.50
CA GLY A 356 -38.85 35.95 -42.86
C GLY A 356 -37.66 35.24 -43.54
N GLU A 357 -37.96 34.57 -44.65
CA GLU A 357 -37.08 33.77 -45.53
C GLU A 357 -36.06 34.56 -46.40
N SER A 358 -35.18 33.80 -47.10
CA SER A 358 -34.47 34.12 -48.37
C SER A 358 -33.21 35.02 -48.30
N SER A 359 -32.19 34.93 -49.19
CA SER A 359 -31.73 33.88 -50.14
C SER A 359 -30.42 34.31 -50.86
N ARG A 360 -29.49 33.38 -51.16
CA ARG A 360 -28.36 33.48 -52.16
C ARG A 360 -27.34 34.62 -51.87
N SER A 361 -26.10 34.71 -52.35
CA SER A 361 -25.04 33.85 -52.95
C SER A 361 -23.69 34.62 -52.76
N ASP A 362 -22.46 34.17 -53.06
CA ASP A 362 -21.90 33.07 -53.86
C ASP A 362 -20.50 32.65 -53.33
N ALA A 363 -19.67 31.92 -54.09
CA ALA A 363 -18.31 31.43 -53.69
C ALA A 363 -17.17 31.93 -54.65
N PRO A 364 -15.90 31.44 -54.66
CA PRO A 364 -15.13 30.59 -53.71
C PRO A 364 -13.66 31.03 -53.46
N SER A 365 -12.93 30.37 -52.55
CA SER A 365 -11.46 30.05 -52.67
C SER A 365 -10.98 29.07 -51.57
N PRO A 366 -9.83 28.36 -51.75
CA PRO A 366 -9.73 26.97 -51.28
C PRO A 366 -8.63 26.66 -50.25
N SER A 367 -8.92 25.71 -49.35
CA SER A 367 -7.97 24.77 -48.71
C SER A 367 -8.72 23.53 -48.18
N ASP A 368 -8.00 22.40 -48.11
CA ASP A 368 -8.29 21.15 -47.40
C ASP A 368 -9.01 20.01 -48.15
N GLU A 369 -8.19 19.14 -48.74
CA GLU A 369 -8.54 17.78 -49.14
C GLU A 369 -7.71 16.77 -48.34
N LEU A 370 -8.26 16.26 -47.22
CA LEU A 370 -7.79 15.03 -46.58
C LEU A 370 -8.99 14.11 -46.31
N VAL A 371 -9.03 13.03 -47.09
CA VAL A 371 -10.15 12.08 -47.17
C VAL A 371 -10.32 11.31 -45.86
N ARG A 372 -11.54 11.36 -45.29
CA ARG A 372 -11.97 10.39 -44.27
C ARG A 372 -12.42 9.10 -44.96
N SER A 373 -11.76 7.99 -44.64
CA SER A 373 -12.10 6.65 -45.10
C SER A 373 -12.89 5.91 -44.02
N ASP A 374 -14.21 6.04 -44.04
CA ASP A 374 -15.10 5.25 -43.18
C ASP A 374 -15.24 3.81 -43.69
N VAL A 375 -14.41 2.90 -43.17
CA VAL A 375 -14.60 1.45 -43.30
C VAL A 375 -14.77 0.85 -41.90
N PRO A 376 -15.96 0.36 -41.53
CA PRO A 376 -16.17 -0.21 -40.20
C PRO A 376 -15.44 -1.56 -40.08
N VAL A 377 -14.44 -1.60 -39.20
CA VAL A 377 -13.78 -2.85 -38.80
C VAL A 377 -14.78 -3.70 -38.02
N PRO A 378 -14.99 -4.99 -38.38
CA PRO A 378 -15.94 -5.83 -37.68
C PRO A 378 -15.47 -6.08 -36.23
N VAL A 379 -16.28 -5.65 -35.27
CA VAL A 379 -16.03 -5.87 -33.84
C VAL A 379 -16.11 -7.37 -33.55
N PRO A 380 -15.06 -8.01 -32.99
CA PRO A 380 -15.14 -9.41 -32.59
C PRO A 380 -16.14 -9.54 -31.43
N VAL A 381 -17.17 -10.38 -31.62
CA VAL A 381 -18.14 -10.68 -30.56
C VAL A 381 -17.41 -11.35 -29.39
N PRO A 382 -17.50 -10.81 -28.15
CA PRO A 382 -16.79 -11.40 -27.02
C PRO A 382 -17.32 -12.81 -26.73
N VAL A 383 -16.44 -13.80 -26.84
CA VAL A 383 -16.69 -15.12 -26.25
C VAL A 383 -16.60 -14.96 -24.72
N PRO A 384 -17.62 -15.35 -23.94
CA PRO A 384 -17.60 -15.16 -22.50
C PRO A 384 -16.47 -15.98 -21.86
N VAL A 385 -15.53 -15.30 -21.21
CA VAL A 385 -14.46 -15.93 -20.43
C VAL A 385 -15.00 -16.23 -19.03
N ALA A 386 -15.02 -17.50 -18.66
CA ALA A 386 -15.49 -17.94 -17.36
C ALA A 386 -14.54 -17.47 -16.23
N VAL A 387 -15.14 -16.97 -15.15
CA VAL A 387 -14.44 -16.58 -13.92
C VAL A 387 -13.75 -17.82 -13.30
N PRO A 388 -12.48 -17.73 -12.87
CA PRO A 388 -11.83 -18.84 -12.18
C PRO A 388 -12.48 -19.08 -10.81
N VAL A 389 -12.99 -20.28 -10.60
CA VAL A 389 -13.57 -20.71 -9.32
C VAL A 389 -12.46 -21.31 -8.46
N PRO A 390 -12.21 -20.82 -7.23
CA PRO A 390 -11.33 -21.51 -6.29
C PRO A 390 -11.99 -22.82 -5.86
N VAL A 391 -11.29 -23.94 -6.02
CA VAL A 391 -11.72 -25.24 -5.54
C VAL A 391 -10.77 -25.68 -4.44
N GLU A 392 -11.26 -25.72 -3.20
CA GLU A 392 -10.58 -26.37 -2.09
C GLU A 392 -10.93 -27.86 -2.11
N VAL A 393 -9.91 -28.72 -2.06
CA VAL A 393 -10.07 -30.18 -2.02
C VAL A 393 -9.32 -30.73 -0.81
N GLU A 394 -10.07 -31.24 0.16
CA GLU A 394 -9.52 -31.97 1.29
C GLU A 394 -9.21 -33.42 0.86
N VAL A 395 -7.93 -33.79 0.80
CA VAL A 395 -7.49 -35.06 0.21
C VAL A 395 -7.29 -36.13 1.29
N GLY A 396 -8.37 -36.85 1.59
CA GLY A 396 -8.32 -38.11 2.32
C GLY A 396 -7.38 -39.11 1.63
N SER A 397 -6.47 -39.73 2.41
CA SER A 397 -5.37 -40.63 1.99
C SER A 397 -5.40 -41.13 0.54
N VAL A 398 -4.66 -40.46 -0.36
CA VAL A 398 -4.47 -40.94 -1.73
C VAL A 398 -3.09 -41.58 -1.87
N GLY A 399 -3.08 -42.91 -1.86
CA GLY A 399 -2.11 -43.66 -2.66
C GLY A 399 -2.49 -43.57 -4.13
N ASP A 400 -1.50 -43.44 -5.00
CA ASP A 400 -1.55 -43.60 -6.47
C ASP A 400 -2.46 -42.68 -7.31
N GLY A 401 -3.28 -41.82 -6.71
CA GLY A 401 -4.19 -40.89 -7.40
C GLY A 401 -3.69 -39.45 -7.55
N VAL A 402 -3.98 -38.85 -8.71
CA VAL A 402 -4.03 -37.39 -8.88
C VAL A 402 -5.29 -36.87 -8.18
N PRO A 403 -5.30 -35.68 -7.56
CA PRO A 403 -6.55 -35.02 -7.19
C PRO A 403 -7.47 -34.91 -8.42
N ALA A 404 -8.67 -35.51 -8.35
CA ALA A 404 -9.60 -35.57 -9.48
C ALA A 404 -9.87 -34.18 -10.08
N ALA A 405 -9.93 -33.15 -9.22
CA ALA A 405 -10.13 -31.76 -9.59
C ALA A 405 -9.08 -31.18 -10.57
N LEU A 406 -7.86 -31.74 -10.66
CA LEU A 406 -6.89 -31.34 -11.72
C LEU A 406 -7.28 -31.92 -13.08
N ALA A 407 -7.78 -33.16 -13.11
CA ALA A 407 -8.24 -33.81 -14.33
C ALA A 407 -9.55 -33.20 -14.85
N ASP A 408 -10.39 -32.68 -13.96
CA ASP A 408 -11.61 -31.93 -14.30
C ASP A 408 -11.32 -30.58 -14.97
N ILE A 409 -10.14 -29.98 -14.74
CA ILE A 409 -9.69 -28.73 -15.40
C ILE A 409 -9.10 -29.03 -16.78
N ASP A 410 -8.14 -29.96 -16.84
CA ASP A 410 -7.56 -30.52 -18.06
C ASP A 410 -6.91 -31.87 -17.71
N PRO A 411 -7.37 -33.00 -18.29
CA PRO A 411 -6.77 -34.31 -18.04
C PRO A 411 -5.26 -34.36 -18.31
N ALA A 412 -4.74 -33.55 -19.25
CA ALA A 412 -3.32 -33.45 -19.53
C ALA A 412 -2.54 -32.67 -18.44
N LEU A 413 -3.17 -31.71 -17.76
CA LEU A 413 -2.58 -31.03 -16.60
C LEU A 413 -2.52 -31.97 -15.40
N GLY A 414 -3.62 -32.69 -15.13
CA GLY A 414 -3.66 -33.73 -14.10
C GLY A 414 -2.58 -34.80 -14.33
N ALA A 415 -2.44 -35.29 -15.55
CA ALA A 415 -1.38 -36.24 -15.91
C ALA A 415 0.04 -35.67 -15.76
N ALA A 416 0.27 -34.41 -16.13
CA ALA A 416 1.58 -33.75 -15.98
C ALA A 416 1.97 -33.53 -14.51
N PHE A 417 1.03 -33.08 -13.67
CA PHE A 417 1.22 -32.97 -12.22
C PHE A 417 1.55 -34.34 -11.61
N ALA A 418 0.81 -35.39 -11.99
CA ALA A 418 1.08 -36.76 -11.59
C ALA A 418 2.47 -37.27 -12.01
N GLY A 419 2.87 -36.95 -13.23
CA GLY A 419 4.17 -37.31 -13.79
C GLY A 419 5.31 -36.66 -13.01
N TYR A 420 5.16 -35.37 -12.70
CA TYR A 420 6.09 -34.63 -11.88
C TYR A 420 6.18 -35.19 -10.44
N GLU A 421 5.06 -35.44 -9.76
CA GLU A 421 5.07 -35.99 -8.40
C GLU A 421 5.71 -37.38 -8.35
N ARG A 422 5.40 -38.28 -9.30
CA ARG A 422 6.05 -39.59 -9.39
C ARG A 422 7.55 -39.47 -9.63
N ALA A 423 7.98 -38.61 -10.54
CA ALA A 423 9.40 -38.37 -10.82
C ALA A 423 10.13 -37.79 -9.59
N LEU A 424 9.47 -36.91 -8.83
CA LEU A 424 10.01 -36.36 -7.58
C LEU A 424 10.16 -37.43 -6.49
N MET A 425 9.14 -38.28 -6.30
CA MET A 425 9.16 -39.35 -5.30
C MET A 425 10.15 -40.48 -5.64
N ALA A 426 10.30 -40.79 -6.93
CA ALA A 426 11.30 -41.74 -7.42
C ALA A 426 12.74 -41.21 -7.37
N GLY A 427 12.94 -39.89 -7.20
CA GLY A 427 14.24 -39.25 -7.34
C GLY A 427 14.74 -39.17 -8.79
N ASP A 428 13.86 -39.33 -9.77
CA ASP A 428 14.19 -39.24 -11.18
C ASP A 428 14.36 -37.77 -11.60
N VAL A 429 15.61 -37.30 -11.52
CA VAL A 429 15.99 -35.92 -11.87
C VAL A 429 15.79 -35.64 -13.37
N ALA A 430 15.90 -36.65 -14.25
CA ALA A 430 15.71 -36.48 -15.68
C ALA A 430 14.23 -36.25 -16.00
N ALA A 431 13.35 -37.16 -15.56
CA ALA A 431 11.91 -37.00 -15.73
C ALA A 431 11.37 -35.74 -15.04
N GLN A 432 11.91 -35.35 -13.88
CA GLN A 432 11.55 -34.07 -13.23
C GLN A 432 11.86 -32.84 -14.09
N GLN A 433 12.88 -32.88 -14.95
CA GLN A 433 13.23 -31.77 -15.83
C GLN A 433 12.35 -31.70 -17.07
N GLU A 434 11.90 -32.84 -17.59
CA GLU A 434 10.98 -32.88 -18.74
C GLU A 434 9.66 -32.15 -18.45
N TRP A 435 9.24 -32.07 -17.19
CA TRP A 435 8.06 -31.32 -16.75
C TRP A 435 8.29 -29.81 -16.55
N PHE A 436 9.52 -29.32 -16.62
CA PHE A 436 9.85 -27.89 -16.53
C PHE A 436 9.97 -27.28 -17.93
N SER A 437 9.76 -25.96 -18.03
CA SER A 437 9.98 -25.24 -19.29
C SER A 437 11.46 -25.28 -19.67
N ALA A 438 11.74 -25.49 -20.97
CA ALA A 438 13.08 -25.37 -21.53
C ALA A 438 13.52 -23.91 -21.75
N GLY A 439 12.64 -22.93 -21.50
CA GLY A 439 12.92 -21.50 -21.61
C GLY A 439 14.01 -21.05 -20.62
N ALA A 440 14.85 -20.09 -21.05
CA ALA A 440 15.92 -19.54 -20.22
C ALA A 440 15.42 -18.73 -19.00
N ASP A 441 14.13 -18.36 -19.02
CA ASP A 441 13.37 -17.63 -18.02
C ASP A 441 12.72 -18.53 -16.94
N VAL A 442 12.79 -19.86 -17.07
CA VAL A 442 12.25 -20.78 -16.05
C VAL A 442 12.92 -20.52 -14.70
N VAL A 443 12.12 -20.34 -13.64
CA VAL A 443 12.62 -19.96 -12.31
C VAL A 443 12.20 -20.95 -11.22
N ARG A 444 13.12 -21.26 -10.32
CA ARG A 444 12.82 -21.95 -9.06
C ARG A 444 13.41 -21.16 -7.89
N VAL A 445 12.59 -20.82 -6.90
CA VAL A 445 13.06 -20.25 -5.63
C VAL A 445 13.15 -21.36 -4.59
N ASP A 446 14.22 -21.34 -3.80
CA ASP A 446 14.45 -22.18 -2.63
C ASP A 446 15.12 -21.35 -1.51
N GLY A 447 15.41 -21.94 -0.36
CA GLY A 447 16.01 -21.22 0.79
C GLY A 447 17.35 -20.54 0.50
N ASP A 448 18.10 -21.01 -0.49
CA ASP A 448 19.38 -20.44 -0.93
C ASP A 448 19.23 -19.29 -1.96
N GLY A 449 18.00 -18.97 -2.39
CA GLY A 449 17.70 -17.92 -3.37
C GLY A 449 17.12 -18.43 -4.71
N PRO A 450 17.06 -17.56 -5.74
CA PRO A 450 16.50 -17.89 -7.04
C PRO A 450 17.49 -18.64 -7.95
N LEU A 451 16.99 -19.70 -8.57
CA LEU A 451 17.65 -20.50 -9.61
C LEU A 451 16.96 -20.19 -10.93
N VAL A 452 17.71 -19.73 -11.93
CA VAL A 452 17.16 -19.30 -13.23
C VAL A 452 17.77 -20.15 -14.36
N GLY A 453 16.90 -20.64 -15.24
CA GLY A 453 17.27 -21.45 -16.41
C GLY A 453 17.40 -22.96 -16.13
N PRO A 454 17.19 -23.83 -17.14
CA PRO A 454 17.15 -25.28 -16.94
C PRO A 454 18.43 -25.87 -16.33
N SER A 455 19.59 -25.32 -16.71
CA SER A 455 20.91 -25.76 -16.23
C SER A 455 21.10 -25.53 -14.72
N ALA A 456 20.64 -24.40 -14.18
CA ALA A 456 20.73 -24.11 -12.75
C ALA A 456 19.85 -25.07 -11.95
N LEU A 457 18.61 -25.31 -12.43
CA LEU A 457 17.69 -26.28 -11.85
C LEU A 457 18.24 -27.71 -11.91
N ALA A 458 19.00 -28.07 -12.95
CA ALA A 458 19.58 -29.41 -13.12
C ALA A 458 20.75 -29.64 -12.14
N ALA A 459 21.68 -28.69 -12.07
CA ALA A 459 22.79 -28.73 -11.12
C ALA A 459 22.30 -28.80 -9.67
N TYR A 460 21.31 -27.97 -9.32
CA TYR A 460 20.68 -27.96 -8.00
C TYR A 460 20.01 -29.30 -7.64
N ARG A 461 19.26 -29.91 -8.58
CA ARG A 461 18.60 -31.22 -8.33
C ARG A 461 19.61 -32.36 -8.18
N ALA A 462 20.66 -32.38 -9.01
CA ALA A 462 21.70 -33.40 -8.94
C ALA A 462 22.53 -33.34 -7.64
N ALA A 463 22.60 -32.17 -7.00
CA ALA A 463 23.37 -31.94 -5.78
C ALA A 463 22.63 -32.26 -4.46
N ARG A 464 21.34 -32.66 -4.50
CA ARG A 464 20.51 -32.86 -3.30
C ARG A 464 19.94 -34.28 -3.19
N PRO A 465 19.74 -34.81 -1.97
CA PRO A 465 19.15 -36.13 -1.77
C PRO A 465 17.68 -36.14 -2.21
N THR A 466 17.20 -37.30 -2.68
CA THR A 466 15.79 -37.54 -3.00
C THR A 466 14.91 -37.15 -1.79
N PRO A 467 13.79 -36.41 -1.97
CA PRO A 467 12.97 -35.92 -0.85
C PRO A 467 12.43 -37.01 0.08
N GLY A 468 12.38 -38.27 -0.37
CA GLY A 468 11.71 -39.37 0.32
C GLY A 468 10.20 -39.33 0.07
N PRO A 469 9.44 -40.32 0.58
CA PRO A 469 8.00 -40.38 0.38
C PRO A 469 7.31 -39.16 1.03
N ARG A 470 6.37 -38.56 0.30
CA ARG A 470 5.49 -37.50 0.78
C ARG A 470 4.04 -37.79 0.42
N ARG A 471 3.11 -37.24 1.19
CA ARG A 471 1.67 -37.26 0.93
C ARG A 471 1.17 -35.84 0.72
N LEU A 472 0.38 -35.64 -0.34
CA LEU A 472 -0.35 -34.40 -0.56
C LEU A 472 -1.51 -34.28 0.45
N ARG A 473 -1.49 -33.25 1.29
CA ARG A 473 -2.52 -32.96 2.31
C ARG A 473 -3.59 -32.01 1.78
N ALA A 474 -3.19 -30.97 1.07
CA ALA A 474 -4.08 -29.98 0.46
C ALA A 474 -3.53 -29.49 -0.88
N LEU A 475 -4.43 -29.14 -1.79
CA LEU A 475 -4.10 -28.52 -3.08
C LEU A 475 -5.08 -27.37 -3.36
N HIS A 476 -4.57 -26.15 -3.43
CA HIS A 476 -5.32 -24.98 -3.91
C HIS A 476 -4.88 -24.66 -5.33
N MET A 477 -5.83 -24.21 -6.16
CA MET A 477 -5.59 -23.95 -7.58
C MET A 477 -6.16 -22.59 -7.99
N VAL A 478 -5.38 -21.83 -8.75
CA VAL A 478 -5.80 -20.56 -9.37
C VAL A 478 -5.56 -20.65 -10.87
N ARG A 479 -6.62 -20.53 -11.67
CA ARG A 479 -6.56 -20.53 -13.14
C ARG A 479 -6.52 -19.10 -13.66
N SER A 480 -5.63 -18.82 -14.61
CA SER A 480 -5.57 -17.51 -15.28
C SER A 480 -6.10 -17.59 -16.72
N PRO A 481 -6.71 -16.51 -17.26
CA PRO A 481 -6.90 -16.35 -18.69
C PRO A 481 -5.55 -16.38 -19.42
N GLY A 482 -5.38 -17.26 -20.40
CA GLY A 482 -4.10 -17.43 -21.12
C GLY A 482 -3.38 -18.77 -20.95
N GLN A 483 -4.09 -19.83 -20.51
CA GLN A 483 -3.56 -21.20 -20.40
C GLN A 483 -2.47 -21.40 -19.33
N THR A 484 -2.54 -20.68 -18.21
CA THR A 484 -1.72 -20.93 -17.02
C THR A 484 -2.56 -21.32 -15.81
N VAL A 485 -1.99 -22.17 -14.95
CA VAL A 485 -2.58 -22.63 -13.68
C VAL A 485 -1.53 -22.58 -12.58
N VAL A 486 -1.82 -21.90 -11.50
CA VAL A 486 -1.02 -21.91 -10.27
C VAL A 486 -1.56 -22.99 -9.36
N THR A 487 -0.68 -23.86 -8.86
CA THR A 487 -0.98 -24.90 -7.87
C THR A 487 -0.20 -24.62 -6.60
N VAL A 488 -0.87 -24.53 -5.45
CA VAL A 488 -0.24 -24.45 -4.12
C VAL A 488 -0.56 -25.75 -3.39
N SER A 489 0.47 -26.54 -3.12
CA SER A 489 0.36 -27.88 -2.51
C SER A 489 0.98 -27.90 -1.11
N THR A 490 0.23 -28.39 -0.13
CA THR A 490 0.75 -28.66 1.22
C THR A 490 1.02 -30.16 1.34
N ASN A 491 2.25 -30.53 1.70
CA ASN A 491 2.73 -31.90 1.65
C ASN A 491 3.30 -32.36 3.01
N GLU A 492 2.82 -33.50 3.49
CA GLU A 492 3.35 -34.24 4.65
C GLU A 492 4.56 -35.06 4.21
N ARG A 493 5.72 -34.88 4.85
CA ARG A 493 6.88 -35.74 4.62
C ARG A 493 6.79 -36.98 5.51
N LEU A 494 6.97 -38.18 4.95
CA LEU A 494 6.84 -39.44 5.68
C LEU A 494 8.20 -40.05 6.03
N GLY A 495 8.31 -40.57 7.26
CA GLY A 495 9.43 -41.38 7.71
C GLY A 495 9.33 -42.83 7.22
N PRO A 496 10.39 -43.64 7.40
CA PRO A 496 10.39 -45.07 7.02
C PRO A 496 9.32 -45.92 7.74
N ASP A 497 8.82 -45.43 8.87
CA ASP A 497 7.74 -46.01 9.69
C ASP A 497 6.36 -45.42 9.40
N GLY A 498 6.23 -44.56 8.38
CA GLY A 498 4.99 -43.88 8.00
C GLY A 498 4.62 -42.67 8.86
N ARG A 499 5.45 -42.26 9.83
CA ARG A 499 5.19 -41.06 10.65
C ARG A 499 5.41 -39.78 9.85
N ILE A 500 4.61 -38.75 10.14
CA ILE A 500 4.80 -37.40 9.58
C ILE A 500 6.03 -36.77 10.24
N LEU A 501 7.03 -36.42 9.44
CA LEU A 501 8.29 -35.78 9.87
C LEU A 501 8.24 -34.25 9.82
N GLY A 502 7.24 -33.68 9.16
CA GLY A 502 7.09 -32.24 8.94
C GLY A 502 6.20 -31.92 7.76
N LEU A 503 5.84 -30.65 7.63
CA LEU A 503 5.06 -30.10 6.52
C LEU A 503 5.96 -29.30 5.58
N SER A 504 5.60 -29.28 4.30
CA SER A 504 6.25 -28.46 3.27
C SER A 504 5.22 -27.94 2.28
N THR A 505 5.32 -26.66 1.91
CA THR A 505 4.45 -26.05 0.90
C THR A 505 5.22 -25.90 -0.41
N GLN A 506 4.62 -26.34 -1.51
CA GLN A 506 5.17 -26.20 -2.85
C GLN A 506 4.18 -25.47 -3.76
N THR A 507 4.60 -24.33 -4.28
CA THR A 507 3.90 -23.57 -5.30
C THR A 507 4.51 -23.85 -6.67
N GLN A 508 3.68 -24.08 -7.68
CA GLN A 508 4.10 -24.20 -9.08
C GLN A 508 3.17 -23.36 -9.96
N VAL A 509 3.75 -22.73 -10.99
CA VAL A 509 3.02 -22.10 -12.08
C VAL A 509 3.20 -22.96 -13.31
N TRP A 510 2.12 -23.57 -13.77
CA TRP A 510 2.05 -24.38 -14.97
C TRP A 510 1.57 -23.52 -16.14
N ALA A 511 2.19 -23.70 -17.31
CA ALA A 511 1.77 -23.11 -18.57
C ALA A 511 1.59 -24.20 -19.62
N ARG A 512 0.60 -24.04 -20.51
CA ARG A 512 0.44 -24.91 -21.67
C ARG A 512 1.38 -24.46 -22.79
N THR A 513 2.30 -25.31 -23.20
CA THR A 513 3.19 -25.11 -24.35
C THR A 513 2.74 -25.98 -25.52
N GLY A 514 3.41 -25.87 -26.67
CA GLY A 514 3.19 -26.77 -27.81
C GLY A 514 3.41 -28.25 -27.47
N ASP A 515 4.29 -28.53 -26.50
CA ASP A 515 4.65 -29.88 -26.04
C ASP A 515 3.84 -30.33 -24.80
N GLY A 516 2.76 -29.60 -24.47
CA GLY A 516 1.88 -29.87 -23.33
C GLY A 516 2.14 -28.97 -22.11
N TRP A 517 1.64 -29.36 -20.94
CA TRP A 517 1.80 -28.57 -19.71
C TRP A 517 3.24 -28.64 -19.18
N ARG A 518 3.80 -27.50 -18.78
CA ARG A 518 5.15 -27.36 -18.19
C ARG A 518 5.16 -26.36 -17.04
N VAL A 519 6.01 -26.61 -16.04
CA VAL A 519 6.27 -25.68 -14.94
C VAL A 519 7.19 -24.56 -15.43
N ILE A 520 6.71 -23.31 -15.37
CA ILE A 520 7.48 -22.10 -15.71
C ILE A 520 8.08 -21.42 -14.47
N ALA A 521 7.43 -21.56 -13.31
CA ALA A 521 7.94 -21.07 -12.04
C ALA A 521 7.62 -22.05 -10.90
N ALA A 522 8.52 -22.18 -9.92
CA ALA A 522 8.27 -22.96 -8.71
C ALA A 522 8.88 -22.34 -7.46
N CYS A 523 8.27 -22.55 -6.30
CA CYS A 523 8.80 -22.20 -4.99
C CYS A 523 8.50 -23.34 -4.00
N VAL A 524 9.43 -23.62 -3.09
CA VAL A 524 9.25 -24.60 -2.00
C VAL A 524 9.62 -23.96 -0.68
N SER A 525 8.76 -24.07 0.32
CA SER A 525 9.06 -23.58 1.67
C SER A 525 10.10 -24.46 2.36
N PRO A 526 10.88 -23.93 3.31
CA PRO A 526 11.54 -24.75 4.31
C PRO A 526 10.54 -25.71 4.98
N MET A 527 11.02 -26.87 5.46
CA MET A 527 10.20 -27.76 6.27
C MET A 527 9.90 -27.09 7.61
N THR A 528 8.65 -27.17 8.06
CA THR A 528 8.25 -26.79 9.41
C THR A 528 7.89 -28.04 10.21
N ASP A 529 8.26 -28.05 11.49
CA ASP A 529 7.76 -29.06 12.43
C ASP A 529 6.23 -29.06 12.42
N PRO A 530 5.57 -30.24 12.57
CA PRO A 530 4.12 -30.28 12.68
C PRO A 530 3.70 -29.57 13.96
N SER A 531 2.66 -28.73 13.88
CA SER A 531 2.13 -28.04 15.07
C SER A 531 1.60 -29.08 16.06
N PRO A 532 1.64 -28.86 17.38
CA PRO A 532 0.93 -29.73 18.33
C PRO A 532 -0.60 -29.79 18.07
N ALA A 533 -1.16 -28.90 17.25
CA ALA A 533 -2.54 -28.97 16.75
C ALA A 533 -2.74 -29.95 15.55
N ASP A 534 -1.67 -30.45 14.93
CA ASP A 534 -1.71 -31.40 13.80
C ASP A 534 -1.64 -32.88 14.24
N ALA A 535 -1.56 -33.17 15.54
CA ALA A 535 -1.64 -34.54 16.04
C ALA A 535 -3.09 -35.06 15.89
N PRO A 536 -3.32 -36.26 15.33
CA PRO A 536 -4.66 -36.80 15.20
C PRO A 536 -5.30 -36.97 16.59
N SER A 537 -6.47 -36.39 16.79
CA SER A 537 -7.23 -36.46 18.03
C SER A 537 -7.77 -37.88 18.26
N VAL A 538 -6.98 -38.70 18.94
CA VAL A 538 -7.49 -39.94 19.55
C VAL A 538 -8.16 -39.55 20.87
N ASP A 539 -9.46 -39.26 20.83
CA ASP A 539 -10.28 -39.19 22.04
C ASP A 539 -10.79 -40.61 22.39
N PRO A 540 -10.35 -41.23 23.50
CA PRO A 540 -10.80 -42.56 23.90
C PRO A 540 -12.10 -42.54 24.72
N GLY A 541 -12.77 -41.39 24.89
CA GLY A 541 -13.81 -41.20 25.90
C GLY A 541 -14.96 -40.24 25.56
N ALA A 542 -15.10 -39.76 24.33
CA ALA A 542 -16.24 -38.94 23.92
C ALA A 542 -17.57 -39.72 23.93
N VAL A 543 -18.31 -39.61 25.03
CA VAL A 543 -19.72 -40.05 25.12
C VAL A 543 -20.59 -39.04 24.39
N ASP A 544 -21.47 -39.52 23.50
CA ASP A 544 -22.37 -38.68 22.71
C ASP A 544 -23.28 -37.80 23.61
N PRO A 545 -23.21 -36.46 23.52
CA PRO A 545 -24.03 -35.55 24.32
C PRO A 545 -25.48 -35.41 23.82
N LEU A 546 -25.85 -36.07 22.71
CA LEU A 546 -27.22 -36.09 22.18
C LEU A 546 -27.79 -37.52 22.29
N GLY A 547 -28.30 -37.86 23.48
CA GLY A 547 -28.88 -39.17 23.78
C GLY A 547 -30.08 -39.55 22.91
N VAL A 548 -29.81 -40.13 21.75
CA VAL A 548 -30.77 -40.66 20.80
C VAL A 548 -30.35 -42.09 20.47
N ASP A 549 -30.94 -43.06 21.19
CA ASP A 549 -30.73 -44.48 20.88
C ASP A 549 -31.15 -44.78 19.43
N PRO A 550 -30.31 -45.44 18.61
CA PRO A 550 -30.71 -45.88 17.29
C PRO A 550 -31.80 -46.97 17.40
N PRO A 551 -32.81 -46.96 16.52
CA PRO A 551 -33.94 -47.87 16.64
C PRO A 551 -33.52 -49.32 16.41
N VAL A 552 -33.83 -50.19 17.38
CA VAL A 552 -33.60 -51.63 17.30
C VAL A 552 -34.56 -52.27 16.30
N GLY A 553 -34.02 -52.73 15.18
CA GLY A 553 -34.67 -53.65 14.25
C GLY A 553 -33.66 -54.29 13.30
N GLY A 554 -33.75 -55.58 12.95
CA GLY A 554 -34.77 -56.53 13.38
C GLY A 554 -34.96 -57.69 12.40
N ARG A 555 -33.92 -58.55 12.28
CA ARG A 555 -33.78 -59.69 11.36
C ARG A 555 -33.35 -59.37 9.93
#